data_AF-A0ABD7V2V5-F1
#
_entry.id   AF-A0ABD7V2V5-F1
#
_cell.length_a   1.000
_cell.length_b   1.000
_cell.length_c   1.000
_cell.angle_alpha   90.00
_cell.angle_beta   90.00
_cell.angle_gamma   90.00
#
_symmetry.space_group_name_H-M   'P 1'
#
loop_
_entity.id
_entity.type
_entity.pdbx_description
1 polymer ?
#
loop_
_entity_poly.entity_id
_entity_poly.type
_entity_poly.pdbx_seq_one_letter_code
_entity_poly.pdbx_strand_id
1 'polypeptide(L)'
;MHDEAPDHGVGTKRLVTRPSRAFFLLARPTQNTDTLPSSIGERDVFFSEEEALDALDLHHGWCAARSGGFTSVVTTAQWYLQTAMIGPRITPALGEVYLAGSDAQTGQTWAAAGGFLTEGELIHWSSFVRAARSLIPLHIGTDSFELAYRGDVNVHFHQLWFAPVRSVRVYPKKIVVDDDNRG
;
A
#
# COMPACT_ATOMS: atom_id res chain seq x y z
N MET A 1 11.71 42.14 8.74
CA MET A 1 10.89 40.98 9.13
C MET A 1 10.33 40.41 7.84
N HIS A 2 10.84 39.26 7.41
CA HIS A 2 10.30 38.52 6.27
C HIS A 2 9.73 37.23 6.84
N ASP A 3 8.41 37.08 6.70
CA ASP A 3 7.71 35.83 6.92
C ASP A 3 8.10 34.89 5.77
N GLU A 4 8.89 33.87 6.09
CA GLU A 4 9.03 32.68 5.25
C GLU A 4 7.73 31.88 5.38
N ALA A 5 6.91 31.93 4.34
CA ALA A 5 5.86 30.93 4.15
C ALA A 5 6.52 29.54 4.04
N PRO A 6 5.99 28.50 4.71
CA PRO A 6 6.51 27.16 4.55
C PRO A 6 6.23 26.73 3.10
N ASP A 7 7.32 26.52 2.38
CA ASP A 7 7.36 25.88 1.08
C ASP A 7 6.61 24.55 1.16
N HIS A 8 5.39 24.52 0.64
CA HIS A 8 4.65 23.28 0.39
C HIS A 8 5.36 22.57 -0.77
N GLY A 9 6.51 21.98 -0.44
CA GLY A 9 7.35 21.26 -1.36
C GLY A 9 6.53 20.17 -2.03
N VAL A 10 6.39 20.28 -3.34
CA VAL A 10 6.04 19.16 -4.22
C VAL A 10 7.13 18.12 -4.03
N GLY A 11 6.90 17.21 -3.08
CA GLY A 11 7.92 16.33 -2.53
C GLY A 11 8.56 15.49 -3.64
N THR A 12 9.87 15.63 -3.81
CA THR A 12 10.68 14.61 -4.49
C THR A 12 10.30 13.25 -3.91
N LYS A 13 9.66 12.39 -4.71
CA LYS A 13 9.29 11.04 -4.28
C LYS A 13 10.53 10.35 -3.73
N ARG A 14 10.50 10.02 -2.44
CA ARG A 14 11.58 9.31 -1.76
C ARG A 14 11.76 7.95 -2.43
N LEU A 15 12.86 7.78 -3.16
CA LEU A 15 13.21 6.49 -3.73
C LEU A 15 13.80 5.57 -2.65
N VAL A 16 13.40 4.30 -2.67
CA VAL A 16 13.90 3.27 -1.77
C VAL A 16 15.03 2.51 -2.47
N THR A 17 16.26 2.85 -2.11
CA THR A 17 17.48 2.26 -2.69
C THR A 17 18.09 1.15 -1.83
N ARG A 18 17.53 0.91 -0.63
CA ARG A 18 17.95 -0.16 0.29
C ARG A 18 16.73 -0.84 0.91
N PRO A 19 16.78 -2.14 1.23
CA PRO A 19 15.72 -2.82 1.97
C PRO A 19 15.36 -2.04 3.23
N SER A 20 14.10 -1.66 3.33
CA SER A 20 13.56 -0.84 4.40
C SER A 20 12.20 -1.38 4.81
N ARG A 21 11.89 -1.28 6.10
CA ARG A 21 10.55 -1.58 6.58
C ARG A 21 9.61 -0.44 6.16
N ALA A 22 8.45 -0.79 5.67
CA ALA A 22 7.41 0.15 5.28
C ALA A 22 6.05 -0.28 5.80
N PHE A 23 5.17 0.71 5.92
CA PHE A 23 3.84 0.56 6.48
C PHE A 23 2.79 1.12 5.53
N PHE A 24 1.61 0.51 5.52
CA PHE A 24 0.49 0.89 4.66
C PHE A 24 -0.82 0.69 5.41
N LEU A 25 -1.73 1.65 5.29
CA LEU A 25 -3.06 1.57 5.86
C LEU A 25 -4.03 1.03 4.82
N LEU A 26 -4.58 -0.15 5.09
CA LEU A 26 -5.60 -0.76 4.27
C LEU A 26 -6.96 -0.67 4.97
N ALA A 27 -7.90 0.03 4.35
CA ALA A 27 -9.30 -0.01 4.75
C ALA A 27 -10.10 -0.98 3.85
N ARG A 28 -10.83 -1.89 4.49
CA ARG A 28 -11.64 -2.94 3.86
C ARG A 28 -13.11 -2.77 4.21
N PRO A 29 -13.94 -2.28 3.30
CA PRO A 29 -15.39 -2.36 3.45
C PRO A 29 -15.84 -3.79 3.77
N THR A 30 -16.72 -3.96 4.74
CA THR A 30 -17.33 -5.26 5.07
C THR A 30 -18.58 -5.53 4.23
N GLN A 31 -19.10 -4.50 3.56
CA GLN A 31 -20.19 -4.56 2.61
C GLN A 31 -19.64 -4.23 1.22
N ASN A 32 -20.02 -5.02 0.20
CA ASN A 32 -19.64 -4.81 -1.21
C ASN A 32 -18.13 -4.99 -1.51
N THR A 33 -17.59 -6.14 -1.11
CA THR A 33 -16.16 -6.51 -1.24
C THR A 33 -15.64 -6.61 -2.67
N ASP A 34 -16.53 -6.76 -3.65
CA ASP A 34 -16.19 -7.08 -5.04
C ASP A 34 -15.83 -5.83 -5.87
N THR A 35 -15.97 -4.64 -5.29
CA THR A 35 -15.70 -3.34 -5.95
C THR A 35 -14.31 -2.78 -5.70
N LEU A 36 -13.39 -3.55 -5.12
CA LEU A 36 -12.11 -3.03 -4.63
C LEU A 36 -11.08 -2.80 -5.75
N PRO A 37 -10.37 -1.67 -5.67
CA PRO A 37 -9.18 -1.64 -4.82
C PRO A 37 -9.30 -0.57 -3.73
N SER A 38 -9.08 -0.98 -2.47
CA SER A 38 -8.50 -0.16 -1.38
C SER A 38 -8.80 1.35 -1.38
N SER A 39 -10.05 1.76 -1.59
CA SER A 39 -10.38 3.17 -1.84
C SER A 39 -10.36 4.05 -0.60
N ILE A 40 -10.21 3.44 0.59
CA ILE A 40 -10.37 4.13 1.87
C ILE A 40 -9.00 4.36 2.56
N GLY A 41 -7.87 4.22 1.87
CA GLY A 41 -6.56 4.62 2.37
C GLY A 41 -5.69 4.99 1.18
N GLU A 42 -5.03 6.15 1.24
CA GLU A 42 -4.33 6.74 0.10
C GLU A 42 -3.17 5.84 -0.40
N ARG A 43 -2.49 6.25 -1.48
CA ARG A 43 -1.31 5.55 -2.01
C ARG A 43 -0.07 5.74 -1.12
N ASP A 44 -0.28 6.07 0.14
CA ASP A 44 0.73 6.55 1.06
C ASP A 44 1.44 5.37 1.72
N VAL A 45 2.75 5.43 1.67
CA VAL A 45 3.64 4.43 2.25
C VAL A 45 4.49 5.13 3.28
N PHE A 46 4.36 4.68 4.52
CA PHE A 46 5.06 5.25 5.67
C PHE A 46 6.31 4.42 5.98
N PHE A 47 7.31 5.05 6.60
CA PHE A 47 8.55 4.37 7.02
C PHE A 47 8.69 4.29 8.55
N SER A 48 7.68 4.78 9.27
CA SER A 48 7.48 4.60 10.71
C SER A 48 6.08 4.05 10.99
N GLU A 49 5.96 3.22 12.03
CA GLU A 49 4.66 2.73 12.52
C GLU A 49 3.85 3.88 13.14
N GLU A 50 4.52 4.79 13.85
CA GLU A 50 3.91 5.95 14.49
C GLU A 50 3.29 6.89 13.45
N GLU A 51 4.05 7.26 12.42
CA GLU A 51 3.56 8.11 11.31
C GLU A 51 2.35 7.48 10.61
N ALA A 52 2.37 6.16 10.40
CA ALA A 52 1.25 5.45 9.79
C ALA A 52 0.00 5.47 10.67
N LEU A 53 0.16 5.31 11.99
CA LEU A 53 -0.95 5.35 12.93
C LEU A 53 -1.51 6.76 13.11
N ASP A 54 -0.67 7.79 13.10
CA ASP A 54 -1.10 9.19 13.15
C ASP A 54 -1.92 9.56 11.91
N ALA A 55 -1.57 9.04 10.74
CA ALA A 55 -2.30 9.25 9.49
C ALA A 55 -3.66 8.51 9.42
N LEU A 56 -3.92 7.56 10.32
CA LEU A 56 -5.13 6.72 10.30
C LEU A 56 -6.42 7.55 10.38
N ASP A 57 -6.47 8.49 11.32
CA ASP A 57 -7.66 9.32 11.54
C ASP A 57 -7.88 10.28 10.36
N LEU A 58 -6.79 10.81 9.80
CA LEU A 58 -6.81 11.67 8.61
C LEU A 58 -7.38 10.93 7.40
N HIS A 59 -6.88 9.72 7.11
CA HIS A 59 -7.41 8.91 6.01
C HIS A 59 -8.88 8.57 6.25
N HIS A 60 -9.27 8.18 7.46
CA HIS A 60 -10.66 7.91 7.78
C HIS A 60 -11.58 9.13 7.53
N GLY A 61 -11.14 10.33 7.91
CA GLY A 61 -11.85 11.58 7.62
C GLY A 61 -11.91 11.90 6.12
N TRP A 62 -10.81 11.74 5.39
CA TRP A 62 -10.76 11.95 3.94
C TRP A 62 -11.72 11.02 3.19
N CYS A 63 -11.82 9.77 3.63
CA CYS A 63 -12.75 8.81 3.04
C CYS A 63 -14.20 9.19 3.30
N ALA A 64 -14.52 9.62 4.53
CA ALA A 64 -15.84 10.16 4.82
C ALA A 64 -16.15 11.35 3.90
N ALA A 65 -15.24 12.31 3.75
CA ALA A 65 -15.43 13.45 2.85
C ALA A 65 -15.68 13.03 1.40
N ARG A 66 -14.92 12.06 0.87
CA ARG A 66 -15.11 11.55 -0.50
C ARG A 66 -16.38 10.75 -0.71
N SER A 67 -16.88 10.07 0.34
CA SER A 67 -18.09 9.27 0.29
C SER A 67 -19.37 10.05 0.62
N GLY A 68 -19.31 11.38 0.74
CA GLY A 68 -20.47 12.21 1.09
C GLY A 68 -20.86 12.12 2.57
N GLY A 69 -19.90 11.78 3.44
CA GLY A 69 -20.06 11.65 4.88
C GLY A 69 -19.69 10.26 5.40
N PHE A 70 -19.97 10.02 6.67
CA PHE A 70 -19.75 8.74 7.36
C PHE A 70 -20.82 7.70 6.97
N THR A 71 -20.85 7.32 5.69
CA THR A 71 -21.73 6.26 5.17
C THR A 71 -21.36 4.90 5.75
N SER A 72 -22.26 3.90 5.64
CA SER A 72 -22.04 2.52 6.14
C SER A 72 -20.72 1.92 5.65
N VAL A 73 -20.34 2.19 4.40
CA VAL A 73 -19.09 1.69 3.80
C VAL A 73 -17.85 2.18 4.55
N VAL A 74 -17.86 3.44 5.03
CA VAL A 74 -16.75 4.04 5.78
C VAL A 74 -16.76 3.55 7.24
N THR A 75 -17.93 3.54 7.88
CA THR A 75 -18.05 3.22 9.32
C THR A 75 -17.93 1.73 9.63
N THR A 76 -18.23 0.86 8.67
CA THR A 76 -18.10 -0.60 8.82
C THR A 76 -16.80 -1.14 8.23
N ALA A 77 -15.95 -0.29 7.68
CA ALA A 77 -14.66 -0.69 7.15
C ALA A 77 -13.76 -1.25 8.26
N GLN A 78 -13.12 -2.37 7.97
CA GLN A 78 -12.04 -2.91 8.80
C GLN A 78 -10.72 -2.29 8.35
N TRP A 79 -10.02 -1.66 9.28
CA TRP A 79 -8.74 -1.03 9.03
C TRP A 79 -7.59 -1.95 9.45
N TYR A 80 -6.58 -2.03 8.61
CA TYR A 80 -5.41 -2.85 8.82
C TYR A 80 -4.15 -2.02 8.61
N LEU A 81 -3.23 -2.07 9.57
CA LEU A 81 -1.87 -1.64 9.39
C LEU A 81 -1.06 -2.81 8.85
N GLN A 82 -0.66 -2.70 7.60
CA GLN A 82 0.18 -3.66 6.91
C GLN A 82 1.64 -3.23 7.02
N THR A 83 2.53 -4.20 7.24
CA THR A 83 3.97 -4.02 7.28
C THR A 83 4.61 -4.95 6.26
N ALA A 84 5.53 -4.40 5.48
CA ALA A 84 6.32 -5.13 4.50
C ALA A 84 7.78 -4.69 4.55
N MET A 85 8.67 -5.54 4.03
CA MET A 85 9.98 -5.09 3.58
C MET A 85 9.83 -4.63 2.13
N ILE A 86 10.37 -3.44 1.81
CA ILE A 86 10.43 -2.90 0.45
C ILE A 86 11.85 -2.42 0.10
N GLY A 87 12.25 -2.51 -1.17
CA GLY A 87 13.59 -2.15 -1.63
C GLY A 87 14.27 -3.28 -2.41
N PRO A 88 15.47 -3.06 -2.97
CA PRO A 88 16.07 -4.01 -3.91
C PRO A 88 16.47 -5.34 -3.24
N ARG A 89 16.28 -6.45 -3.98
CA ARG A 89 16.78 -7.80 -3.65
C ARG A 89 16.32 -8.32 -2.28
N ILE A 90 15.05 -8.19 -2.00
CA ILE A 90 14.45 -8.69 -0.77
C ILE A 90 14.31 -10.21 -0.83
N THR A 91 14.59 -10.87 0.30
CA THR A 91 14.30 -12.29 0.47
C THR A 91 12.78 -12.50 0.56
N PRO A 92 12.20 -13.43 -0.21
CA PRO A 92 10.76 -13.70 -0.14
C PRO A 92 10.35 -14.13 1.27
N ALA A 93 9.10 -13.84 1.63
CA ALA A 93 8.45 -14.50 2.75
C ALA A 93 8.25 -16.01 2.45
N LEU A 94 7.74 -16.76 3.42
CA LEU A 94 7.71 -18.24 3.36
C LEU A 94 6.70 -18.83 2.35
N GLY A 95 5.87 -18.01 1.71
CA GLY A 95 4.84 -18.47 0.78
C GLY A 95 5.33 -18.80 -0.63
N GLU A 96 4.42 -19.44 -1.38
CA GLU A 96 4.67 -19.96 -2.73
C GLU A 96 4.04 -19.09 -3.83
N VAL A 97 3.25 -18.08 -3.45
CA VAL A 97 2.54 -17.19 -4.38
C VAL A 97 3.29 -15.85 -4.52
N TYR A 98 3.35 -15.36 -5.76
CA TYR A 98 4.10 -14.19 -6.18
C TYR A 98 3.28 -13.32 -7.12
N LEU A 99 3.58 -12.02 -7.14
CA LEU A 99 3.18 -11.10 -8.18
C LEU A 99 4.38 -10.85 -9.09
N ALA A 100 4.21 -11.11 -10.38
CA ALA A 100 5.24 -10.90 -11.39
C ALA A 100 4.82 -9.83 -12.39
N GLY A 101 5.80 -9.22 -13.06
CA GLY A 101 5.57 -8.28 -14.15
C GLY A 101 6.55 -8.53 -15.29
N SER A 102 6.08 -8.34 -16.52
CA SER A 102 6.92 -8.47 -17.70
C SER A 102 7.67 -7.17 -17.96
N ASP A 103 8.96 -7.28 -18.23
CA ASP A 103 9.75 -6.17 -18.74
C ASP A 103 9.41 -5.97 -20.22
N ALA A 104 8.85 -4.81 -20.56
CA ALA A 104 8.44 -4.47 -21.91
C ALA A 104 9.63 -4.39 -22.91
N GLN A 105 10.86 -4.19 -22.43
CA GLN A 105 12.05 -4.09 -23.27
C GLN A 105 12.66 -5.46 -23.57
N THR A 106 12.73 -6.33 -22.55
CA THR A 106 13.38 -7.65 -22.67
C THR A 106 12.42 -8.81 -22.89
N GLY A 107 11.12 -8.60 -22.65
CA GLY A 107 10.08 -9.64 -22.68
C GLY A 107 10.18 -10.64 -21.52
N GLN A 108 11.10 -10.45 -20.58
CA GLN A 108 11.31 -11.36 -19.46
C GLN A 108 10.32 -11.06 -18.32
N THR A 109 9.81 -12.10 -17.67
CA THR A 109 8.93 -11.97 -16.50
C THR A 109 9.75 -12.07 -15.22
N TRP A 110 9.54 -11.09 -14.34
CA TRP A 110 10.26 -10.94 -13.08
C TRP A 110 9.29 -10.93 -11.91
N ALA A 111 9.55 -11.76 -10.90
CA ALA A 111 8.79 -11.71 -9.67
C ALA A 111 9.16 -10.41 -8.92
N ALA A 112 8.11 -9.63 -8.61
CA ALA A 112 8.19 -8.28 -8.10
C ALA A 112 7.89 -8.23 -6.60
N ALA A 113 6.84 -8.94 -6.19
CA ALA A 113 6.44 -9.12 -4.79
C ALA A 113 6.19 -10.59 -4.53
N GLY A 114 6.49 -11.10 -3.34
CA GLY A 114 6.27 -12.52 -3.14
C GLY A 114 6.54 -13.08 -1.76
N GLY A 115 6.26 -14.38 -1.67
CA GLY A 115 6.20 -15.10 -0.41
C GLY A 115 4.81 -15.03 0.22
N PHE A 116 3.75 -14.82 -0.57
CA PHE A 116 2.37 -14.85 -0.09
C PHE A 116 1.93 -16.31 0.11
N LEU A 117 1.18 -16.57 1.18
CA LEU A 117 0.78 -17.93 1.53
C LEU A 117 -0.29 -18.48 0.59
N THR A 118 -1.19 -17.61 0.12
CA THR A 118 -2.30 -17.97 -0.77
C THR A 118 -2.62 -16.83 -1.74
N GLU A 119 -3.28 -17.16 -2.85
CA GLU A 119 -3.81 -16.15 -3.78
C GLU A 119 -4.82 -15.21 -3.10
N GLY A 120 -5.64 -15.73 -2.18
CA GLY A 120 -6.62 -14.93 -1.44
C GLY A 120 -5.98 -13.81 -0.61
N GLU A 121 -4.73 -14.00 -0.18
CA GLU A 121 -3.96 -12.99 0.54
C GLU A 121 -3.63 -11.77 -0.33
N LEU A 122 -3.48 -11.95 -1.65
CA LEU A 122 -3.12 -10.87 -2.58
C LEU A 122 -4.18 -9.78 -2.67
N ILE A 123 -5.44 -10.12 -2.39
CA ILE A 123 -6.53 -9.16 -2.28
C ILE A 123 -6.22 -8.10 -1.21
N HIS A 124 -5.46 -8.47 -0.17
CA HIS A 124 -5.03 -7.57 0.89
C HIS A 124 -3.73 -6.86 0.55
N TRP A 125 -2.78 -7.50 -0.13
CA TRP A 125 -1.44 -6.94 -0.32
C TRP A 125 -1.23 -6.19 -1.63
N SER A 126 -2.01 -6.49 -2.67
CA SER A 126 -1.84 -5.91 -4.02
C SER A 126 -1.87 -4.38 -4.03
N SER A 127 -2.63 -3.78 -3.12
CA SER A 127 -2.73 -2.33 -2.97
C SER A 127 -1.44 -1.73 -2.45
N PHE A 128 -0.86 -2.35 -1.42
CA PHE A 128 0.43 -1.95 -0.87
C PHE A 128 1.56 -2.18 -1.89
N VAL A 129 1.55 -3.31 -2.60
CA VAL A 129 2.52 -3.58 -3.68
C VAL A 129 2.46 -2.47 -4.74
N ARG A 130 1.26 -2.06 -5.18
CA ARG A 130 1.08 -0.96 -6.15
C ARG A 130 1.53 0.39 -5.60
N ALA A 131 1.26 0.70 -4.33
CA ALA A 131 1.70 1.95 -3.70
C ALA A 131 3.24 2.01 -3.61
N ALA A 132 3.85 0.94 -3.10
CA ALA A 132 5.30 0.81 -2.93
C ALA A 132 6.05 0.83 -4.27
N ARG A 133 5.46 0.31 -5.35
CA ARG A 133 6.06 0.32 -6.69
C ARG A 133 6.60 1.69 -7.09
N SER A 134 5.85 2.76 -6.81
CA SER A 134 6.23 4.12 -7.21
C SER A 134 7.47 4.67 -6.49
N LEU A 135 7.94 3.95 -5.47
CA LEU A 135 9.11 4.29 -4.67
C LEU A 135 10.34 3.45 -5.05
N ILE A 136 10.18 2.38 -5.83
CA ILE A 136 11.30 1.52 -6.20
C ILE A 136 11.82 1.95 -7.58
N PRO A 137 13.14 2.23 -7.72
CA PRO A 137 13.74 2.55 -9.00
C PRO A 137 13.90 1.29 -9.86
N LEU A 138 12.79 0.82 -10.45
CA LEU A 138 12.76 -0.39 -11.29
C LEU A 138 12.51 -0.05 -12.76
N HIS A 139 13.07 -0.89 -13.63
CA HIS A 139 12.87 -0.85 -15.09
C HIS A 139 11.71 -1.74 -15.57
N ILE A 140 10.78 -2.12 -14.69
CA ILE A 140 9.66 -3.02 -15.08
C ILE A 140 8.54 -2.17 -15.70
N GLY A 141 8.39 -2.28 -17.02
CA GLY A 141 7.57 -1.41 -17.86
C GLY A 141 6.05 -1.64 -17.85
N THR A 142 5.51 -2.62 -17.14
CA THR A 142 4.06 -2.95 -17.20
C THR A 142 3.31 -2.58 -15.93
N ASP A 143 2.24 -1.78 -16.01
CA ASP A 143 1.39 -1.39 -14.87
C ASP A 143 0.56 -2.55 -14.27
N SER A 144 0.51 -3.68 -14.96
CA SER A 144 -0.17 -4.91 -14.54
C SER A 144 0.79 -5.91 -13.90
N PHE A 145 0.32 -6.55 -12.83
CA PHE A 145 0.94 -7.72 -12.25
C PHE A 145 0.16 -8.97 -12.65
N GLU A 146 0.87 -10.07 -12.89
CA GLU A 146 0.32 -11.40 -13.06
C GLU A 146 0.65 -12.31 -11.87
N LEU A 147 -0.13 -13.38 -11.70
CA LEU A 147 0.14 -14.41 -10.71
C LEU A 147 1.29 -15.29 -11.16
N ALA A 148 2.21 -15.58 -10.25
CA ALA A 148 3.26 -16.56 -10.45
C ALA A 148 3.40 -17.44 -9.21
N TYR A 149 3.85 -18.67 -9.42
CA TYR A 149 4.08 -19.64 -8.36
C TYR A 149 5.55 -20.00 -8.30
N ARG A 150 6.04 -20.31 -7.09
CA ARG A 150 7.41 -20.76 -6.92
C ARG A 150 7.69 -21.97 -7.82
N GLY A 151 8.79 -21.91 -8.56
CA GLY A 151 9.16 -22.96 -9.50
C GLY A 151 8.66 -22.74 -10.93
N ASP A 152 7.88 -21.69 -11.20
CA ASP A 152 7.57 -21.28 -12.57
C ASP A 152 8.85 -21.03 -13.36
N VAL A 153 9.07 -21.83 -14.41
CA VAL A 153 10.31 -21.85 -15.18
C VAL A 153 10.54 -20.58 -16.02
N ASN A 154 9.48 -19.81 -16.25
CA ASN A 154 9.51 -18.59 -17.06
C ASN A 154 9.63 -17.32 -16.19
N VAL A 155 9.75 -17.45 -14.87
CA VAL A 155 9.75 -16.33 -13.93
C VAL A 155 11.07 -16.24 -13.19
N HIS A 156 11.69 -15.06 -13.21
CA HIS A 156 12.91 -14.79 -12.46
C HIS A 156 12.60 -14.30 -11.05
N PHE A 157 12.97 -15.09 -10.02
CA PHE A 157 12.64 -14.81 -8.60
C PHE A 157 13.70 -14.06 -7.79
N HIS A 158 14.84 -13.71 -8.39
CA HIS A 158 16.00 -13.18 -7.64
C HIS A 158 15.99 -11.66 -7.42
N GLN A 159 14.96 -10.95 -7.87
CA GLN A 159 14.87 -9.48 -7.83
C GLN A 159 13.57 -8.98 -7.18
N LEU A 160 13.07 -9.70 -6.19
CA LEU A 160 11.93 -9.20 -5.41
C LEU A 160 12.27 -7.86 -4.77
N TRP A 161 11.28 -6.99 -4.74
CA TRP A 161 11.38 -5.69 -4.08
C TRP A 161 10.31 -5.44 -3.04
N PHE A 162 9.46 -6.44 -2.79
CA PHE A 162 8.42 -6.42 -1.78
C PHE A 162 8.27 -7.82 -1.17
N ALA A 163 8.26 -7.88 0.17
CA ALA A 163 7.86 -9.07 0.91
C ALA A 163 6.94 -8.70 2.07
N PRO A 164 5.76 -9.34 2.20
CA PRO A 164 4.86 -9.10 3.33
C PRO A 164 5.51 -9.55 4.64
N VAL A 165 5.23 -8.83 5.74
CA VAL A 165 5.72 -9.17 7.08
C VAL A 165 4.57 -9.42 8.03
N ARG A 166 3.64 -8.48 8.16
CA ARG A 166 2.53 -8.56 9.13
C ARG A 166 1.35 -7.70 8.70
N SER A 167 0.13 -8.13 9.00
CA SER A 167 -1.08 -7.30 8.91
C SER A 167 -1.80 -7.32 10.25
N VAL A 168 -2.06 -6.14 10.84
CA VAL A 168 -2.71 -6.01 12.15
C VAL A 168 -3.92 -5.12 12.04
N ARG A 169 -5.02 -5.50 12.69
CA ARG A 169 -6.22 -4.67 12.73
C ARG A 169 -5.99 -3.43 13.59
N VAL A 170 -6.37 -2.27 13.07
CA VAL A 170 -6.31 -0.97 13.75
C VAL A 170 -7.69 -0.31 13.71
N TYR A 171 -7.89 0.72 14.53
CA TYR A 171 -9.19 1.37 14.69
C TYR A 171 -9.02 2.89 14.64
N PRO A 172 -9.62 3.58 13.63
CA PRO A 172 -9.61 5.03 13.60
C PRO A 172 -10.48 5.58 14.73
N LYS A 173 -10.09 6.72 15.26
CA LYS A 173 -10.95 7.56 16.09
C LYS A 173 -11.84 8.38 15.17
N LYS A 174 -13.12 8.51 15.53
CA LYS A 174 -14.02 9.40 14.80
C LYS A 174 -13.54 10.84 15.01
N ILE A 175 -13.11 11.51 13.96
CA ILE A 175 -12.91 12.96 13.97
C ILE A 175 -14.30 13.58 14.01
N VAL A 176 -14.74 13.99 15.20
CA VAL A 176 -15.93 14.83 15.36
C VAL A 176 -15.45 16.27 15.16
N VAL A 177 -15.80 16.87 14.03
CA VAL A 177 -15.70 18.32 13.89
C VAL A 177 -16.97 18.86 14.55
N ASP A 178 -16.83 19.49 15.72
CA ASP A 178 -17.97 20.20 16.32
C ASP A 178 -18.42 21.29 15.35
N ASP A 179 -19.70 21.27 14.98
CA ASP A 179 -20.36 22.27 14.11
C ASP A 179 -20.62 23.60 14.85
N ASP A 180 -20.01 23.80 16.03
CA ASP A 180 -20.29 24.90 16.97
C ASP A 180 -19.70 26.27 16.56
N ASN A 181 -19.53 26.53 15.25
CA ASN A 181 -19.11 27.85 14.78
C ASN A 181 -19.91 28.39 13.59
N ARG A 182 -21.20 28.11 13.55
CA ARG A 182 -22.18 28.93 12.82
C ARG A 182 -23.04 29.70 13.81
N GLY A 183 -22.43 30.71 14.42
CA GLY A 183 -23.13 31.86 14.98
C GLY A 183 -23.66 32.78 13.89
#